data_AF-A0A8T8SBJ7-F1
#
_entry.id   AF-A0A8T8SBJ7-F1
#
_cell.length_a   1.000
_cell.length_b   1.000
_cell.length_c   1.000
_cell.angle_alpha   90.00
_cell.angle_beta   90.00
_cell.angle_gamma   90.00
#
_symmetry.space_group_name_H-M   'P 1'
#
loop_
_entity.id
_entity.type
_entity.pdbx_description
1 polymer ?
#
loop_
_entity_poly.entity_id
_entity_poly.type
_entity_poly.pdbx_seq_one_letter_code
_entity_poly.pdbx_strand_id
1 'polypeptide(L)'
;MFSCQTVNGFDLFTSFDLQLVLYQWHSVLSAADAQWMEDSFKASSPEKTIEDVGLKELRTLAEEHTEALNRKEPRHWTFGGLQRGPDGHFDDFQLAELIKDGIEESAHAFGAYSTPAAFKSIEKLSQLRARNVFQVCTMNEFRKHLDLKPFETFLDWNSNPEVAKAAEELYVHIDNLELYPGLLAEESKPAVPGSGLCPGHTIGRGILDDAVSLIRSDRFLTHDLSVYTLTSWGMNQLKPQPGAYGGLLSTVLFRALPGAWPFNSTYGLFPFYTPPAIREIMHANKKEELYNFERPASDMAVRGIKSLEACKNMFLNREDFQVLYGHNILEVTNNTGSMTVSDDAQRDDPLQNLIYEPFFSGDFEEGVKDYFVSHTHARIEKCAQPYGSGKS
;
A
#
# COMPACT_ATOMS: atom_id res chain seq x y z
N MET A 1 34.03 -7.99 20.69
CA MET A 1 33.92 -9.46 20.75
C MET A 1 32.46 -9.78 20.62
N PHE A 2 32.02 -10.18 19.44
CA PHE A 2 30.62 -10.52 19.17
C PHE A 2 30.26 -11.74 20.00
N SER A 3 29.31 -11.58 20.92
CA SER A 3 28.72 -12.71 21.62
C SER A 3 27.61 -13.27 20.75
N CYS A 4 27.97 -14.22 19.89
CA CYS A 4 27.01 -15.13 19.26
C CYS A 4 26.40 -15.99 20.38
N GLN A 5 25.26 -15.57 20.94
CA GLN A 5 24.50 -16.45 21.82
C GLN A 5 23.63 -17.35 20.93
N THR A 6 24.18 -18.51 20.59
CA THR A 6 23.40 -19.63 20.07
C THR A 6 22.39 -20.06 21.13
N VAL A 7 21.11 -19.88 20.84
CA VAL A 7 20.02 -20.56 21.54
C VAL A 7 19.34 -21.49 20.53
N ASN A 8 19.53 -22.79 20.71
CA ASN A 8 18.81 -23.86 20.00
C ASN A 8 18.93 -23.93 18.46
N GLY A 9 20.12 -23.67 17.90
CA GLY A 9 20.42 -24.05 16.50
C GLY A 9 19.62 -23.31 15.42
N PHE A 10 18.89 -22.27 15.80
CA PHE A 10 18.39 -21.23 14.91
C PHE A 10 19.09 -19.93 15.33
N ASP A 11 20.11 -19.53 14.58
CA ASP A 11 20.72 -18.22 14.73
C ASP A 11 19.68 -17.18 14.25
N LEU A 12 18.84 -16.69 15.16
CA LEU A 12 18.02 -15.51 14.89
C LEU A 12 18.95 -14.30 14.84
N PHE A 13 19.41 -13.98 13.64
CA PHE A 13 20.13 -12.76 13.29
C PHE A 13 19.20 -11.53 13.29
N THR A 14 18.39 -11.37 14.35
CA THR A 14 17.58 -10.18 14.57
C THR A 14 18.30 -9.22 15.51
N SER A 15 19.55 -8.85 15.20
CA SER A 15 20.10 -7.66 15.85
C SER A 15 19.48 -6.46 15.13
N PHE A 16 18.73 -5.65 15.89
CA PHE A 16 18.15 -4.38 15.44
C PHE A 16 19.16 -3.52 14.64
N ASP A 17 20.43 -3.62 15.02
CA ASP A 17 21.55 -2.89 14.44
C ASP A 17 21.87 -3.28 12.98
N LEU A 18 21.76 -4.57 12.64
CA LEU A 18 21.97 -5.08 11.28
C LEU A 18 20.79 -4.77 10.37
N GLN A 19 19.56 -4.84 10.88
CA GLN A 19 18.37 -4.40 10.15
C GLN A 19 18.48 -2.92 9.77
N LEU A 20 18.94 -2.05 10.70
CA LEU A 20 19.07 -0.63 10.39
C LEU A 20 20.11 -0.33 9.30
N VAL A 21 21.15 -1.17 9.16
CA VAL A 21 22.15 -1.04 8.08
C VAL A 21 21.61 -1.61 6.77
N LEU A 22 20.91 -2.75 6.81
CA LEU A 22 20.40 -3.44 5.63
C LEU A 22 19.26 -2.69 4.93
N TYR A 23 18.39 -2.00 5.69
CA TYR A 23 17.16 -1.38 5.19
C TYR A 23 17.29 0.11 4.82
N GLN A 24 18.48 0.71 4.87
CA GLN A 24 18.67 2.11 4.46
C GLN A 24 18.87 2.26 2.94
N TRP A 25 17.78 2.21 2.17
CA TRP A 25 17.84 2.25 0.71
C TRP A 25 17.69 3.67 0.14
N HIS A 26 18.52 4.61 0.57
CA HIS A 26 18.49 5.96 -0.02
C HIS A 26 18.92 5.98 -1.50
N SER A 27 19.55 4.90 -1.99
CA SER A 27 19.94 4.74 -3.40
C SER A 27 18.76 4.52 -4.35
N VAL A 28 17.58 4.14 -3.86
CA VAL A 28 16.39 3.88 -4.69
C VAL A 28 15.32 4.96 -4.58
N LEU A 29 15.64 6.09 -3.94
CA LEU A 29 14.74 7.23 -3.90
C LEU A 29 14.44 7.73 -5.31
N SER A 30 13.21 8.19 -5.50
CA SER A 30 12.79 8.75 -6.78
C SER A 30 13.47 10.08 -7.09
N ALA A 31 13.39 10.53 -8.35
CA ALA A 31 13.90 11.84 -8.71
C ALA A 31 13.08 12.95 -8.02
N ALA A 32 11.77 12.75 -7.88
CA ALA A 32 10.90 13.67 -7.15
C ALA A 32 11.29 13.79 -5.66
N ASP A 33 11.57 12.67 -4.98
CA ASP A 33 11.97 12.69 -3.56
C ASP A 33 13.34 13.35 -3.36
N ALA A 34 14.28 13.09 -4.28
CA ALA A 34 15.57 13.76 -4.30
C ALA A 34 15.39 15.28 -4.42
N GLN A 35 14.56 15.73 -5.37
CA GLN A 35 14.27 17.14 -5.57
C GLN A 35 13.56 17.76 -4.36
N TRP A 36 12.59 17.05 -3.76
CA TRP A 36 11.89 17.51 -2.57
C TRP A 36 12.85 17.77 -1.40
N MET A 37 13.83 16.89 -1.19
CA MET A 37 14.86 17.09 -0.16
C MET A 37 15.78 18.27 -0.49
N GLU A 38 16.18 18.43 -1.75
CA GLU A 38 16.96 19.60 -2.17
C GLU A 38 16.21 20.91 -1.94
N ASP A 39 14.93 20.95 -2.29
CA ASP A 39 14.09 22.14 -2.14
C ASP A 39 13.85 22.46 -0.66
N SER A 40 13.72 21.43 0.18
CA SER A 40 13.65 21.58 1.63
C SER A 40 14.92 22.22 2.19
N PHE A 41 16.10 21.78 1.74
CA PHE A 41 17.36 22.39 2.13
C PHE A 41 17.51 23.82 1.60
N LYS A 42 17.12 24.09 0.34
CA LYS A 42 17.14 25.44 -0.23
C LYS A 42 16.21 26.40 0.51
N ALA A 43 15.07 25.92 1.01
CA ALA A 43 14.14 26.73 1.79
C ALA A 43 14.69 27.08 3.19
N SER A 44 15.34 26.13 3.86
CA SER A 44 15.91 26.31 5.20
C SER A 44 17.27 27.01 5.20
N SER A 45 18.08 26.81 4.16
CA SER A 45 19.44 27.38 4.03
C SER A 45 19.70 27.89 2.59
N PRO A 46 19.06 29.01 2.19
CA PRO A 46 19.08 29.50 0.80
C PRO A 46 20.46 29.89 0.26
N GLU A 47 21.41 30.21 1.15
CA GLU A 47 22.76 30.61 0.80
C GLU A 47 23.71 29.45 0.49
N LYS A 48 23.28 28.20 0.70
CA LYS A 48 24.10 27.01 0.52
C LYS A 48 23.75 26.22 -0.73
N THR A 49 24.78 25.69 -1.38
CA THR A 49 24.63 24.65 -2.40
C THR A 49 24.37 23.30 -1.74
N ILE A 50 23.76 22.36 -2.46
CA ILE A 50 23.44 21.04 -1.89
C ILE A 50 24.71 20.26 -1.52
N GLU A 51 25.81 20.51 -2.23
CA GLU A 51 27.12 19.91 -1.99
C GLU A 51 27.74 20.36 -0.65
N ASP A 52 27.39 21.56 -0.22
CA ASP A 52 27.87 22.24 1.00
C ASP A 52 26.95 22.03 2.22
N VAL A 53 25.81 21.34 2.05
CA VAL A 53 24.91 20.95 3.13
C VAL A 53 25.59 19.91 4.03
N GLY A 54 25.76 20.27 5.30
CA GLY A 54 26.38 19.44 6.32
C GLY A 54 25.40 18.95 7.39
N LEU A 55 25.98 18.38 8.45
CA LEU A 55 25.22 17.92 9.63
C LEU A 55 24.47 19.05 10.34
N LYS A 56 25.04 20.25 10.32
CA LYS A 56 24.44 21.42 10.96
C LYS A 56 23.12 21.77 10.27
N GLU A 57 23.15 21.90 8.95
CA GLU A 57 21.98 22.25 8.14
C GLU A 57 20.92 21.15 8.21
N LEU A 58 21.32 19.87 8.13
CA LEU A 58 20.40 18.74 8.36
C LEU A 58 19.71 18.83 9.72
N ARG A 59 20.47 19.14 10.78
CA ARG A 59 19.92 19.29 12.13
C ARG A 59 19.00 20.49 12.25
N THR A 60 19.38 21.63 11.68
CA THR A 60 18.55 22.83 11.64
C THR A 60 17.23 22.57 10.93
N LEU A 61 17.28 21.97 9.74
CA LEU A 61 16.07 21.57 8.99
C LEU A 61 15.17 20.65 9.84
N ALA A 62 15.75 19.63 10.50
CA ALA A 62 14.99 18.71 11.35
C ALA A 62 14.37 19.40 12.58
N GLU A 63 15.10 20.32 13.22
CA GLU A 63 14.61 21.11 14.36
C GLU A 63 13.48 22.05 13.93
N GLU A 64 13.62 22.75 12.81
CA GLU A 64 12.59 23.63 12.24
C GLU A 64 11.29 22.86 11.92
N HIS A 65 11.40 21.70 11.27
CA HIS A 65 10.24 20.84 11.00
C HIS A 65 9.59 20.32 12.28
N THR A 66 10.41 19.91 13.26
CA THR A 66 9.92 19.41 14.56
C THR A 66 9.17 20.51 15.32
N GLU A 67 9.72 21.72 15.36
CA GLU A 67 9.05 22.86 15.97
C GLU A 67 7.74 23.22 15.27
N ALA A 68 7.71 23.19 13.93
CA ALA A 68 6.51 23.46 13.16
C ALA A 68 5.38 22.44 13.47
N LEU A 69 5.73 21.16 13.58
CA LEU A 69 4.77 20.10 13.95
C LEU A 69 4.31 20.22 15.40
N ASN A 70 5.22 20.50 16.34
CA ASN A 70 4.91 20.61 17.77
C ASN A 70 3.99 21.78 18.13
N ARG A 71 3.85 22.79 17.24
CA ARG A 71 2.88 23.89 17.42
C ARG A 71 1.43 23.45 17.24
N LYS A 72 1.18 22.27 16.68
CA LYS A 72 -0.15 21.73 16.39
C LYS A 72 -0.30 20.35 17.02
N GLU A 73 -1.51 20.02 17.49
CA GLU A 73 -1.79 18.64 17.89
C GLU A 73 -1.66 17.68 16.68
N PRO A 74 -1.22 16.41 16.88
CA PRO A 74 -0.98 15.47 15.79
C PRO A 74 -2.16 15.28 14.81
N ARG A 75 -3.40 15.34 15.32
CA ARG A 75 -4.61 15.25 14.48
C ARG A 75 -4.77 16.40 13.47
N HIS A 76 -4.05 17.50 13.65
CA HIS A 76 -4.03 18.66 12.76
C HIS A 76 -2.79 18.71 11.86
N TRP A 77 -1.93 17.69 11.89
CA TRP A 77 -0.78 17.61 10.98
C TRP A 77 -1.25 17.40 9.54
N THR A 78 -0.54 18.06 8.61
CA THR A 78 -0.78 18.09 7.17
C THR A 78 0.49 17.67 6.43
N PHE A 79 0.36 17.19 5.19
CA PHE A 79 1.50 16.76 4.37
C PHE A 79 1.20 16.98 2.88
N GLY A 80 2.23 16.99 2.03
CA GLY A 80 2.06 17.07 0.56
C GLY A 80 1.27 18.30 0.08
N GLY A 81 1.31 19.41 0.82
CA GLY A 81 0.50 20.60 0.54
C GLY A 81 -1.01 20.47 0.87
N LEU A 82 -1.48 19.28 1.23
CA LEU A 82 -2.88 18.99 1.51
C LEU A 82 -3.37 19.68 2.79
N GLN A 83 -4.63 20.09 2.78
CA GLN A 83 -5.29 20.67 3.95
C GLN A 83 -6.41 19.74 4.44
N ARG A 84 -6.68 19.78 5.75
CA ARG A 84 -7.81 19.06 6.33
C ARG A 84 -9.09 19.88 6.19
N GLY A 85 -10.19 19.20 5.88
CA GLY A 85 -11.53 19.78 5.87
C GLY A 85 -12.06 20.08 7.28
N PRO A 86 -13.25 20.69 7.38
CA PRO A 86 -13.90 20.98 8.66
C PRO A 86 -14.20 19.74 9.52
N ASP A 87 -14.29 18.56 8.90
CA ASP A 87 -14.48 17.25 9.53
C ASP A 87 -13.17 16.59 9.97
N GLY A 88 -12.02 17.19 9.65
CA GLY A 88 -10.68 16.69 9.96
C GLY A 88 -10.11 15.70 8.94
N HIS A 89 -10.87 15.32 7.91
CA HIS A 89 -10.41 14.45 6.83
C HIS A 89 -9.63 15.23 5.77
N PHE A 90 -8.79 14.55 4.99
CA PHE A 90 -8.26 15.12 3.76
C PHE A 90 -9.28 14.97 2.64
N ASP A 91 -9.17 15.81 1.62
CA ASP A 91 -9.97 15.65 0.41
C ASP A 91 -9.57 14.37 -0.33
N ASP A 92 -10.54 13.49 -0.58
CA ASP A 92 -10.30 12.18 -1.19
C ASP A 92 -9.76 12.31 -2.62
N PHE A 93 -10.19 13.33 -3.37
CA PHE A 93 -9.70 13.58 -4.73
C PHE A 93 -8.20 13.93 -4.69
N GLN A 94 -7.81 14.89 -3.86
CA GLN A 94 -6.42 15.30 -3.75
C GLN A 94 -5.52 14.18 -3.24
N LEU A 95 -6.00 13.38 -2.28
CA LEU A 95 -5.26 12.23 -1.77
C LEU A 95 -5.07 11.14 -2.84
N ALA A 96 -6.10 10.87 -3.63
CA ALA A 96 -6.03 9.92 -4.73
C ALA A 96 -5.05 10.37 -5.83
N GLU A 97 -5.06 11.65 -6.22
CA GLU A 97 -4.10 12.18 -7.19
C GLU A 97 -2.67 12.10 -6.66
N LEU A 98 -2.44 12.43 -5.37
CA LEU A 98 -1.12 12.30 -4.77
C LEU A 98 -0.60 10.85 -4.81
N ILE A 99 -1.46 9.85 -4.59
CA ILE A 99 -1.08 8.44 -4.70
C ILE A 99 -0.74 8.10 -6.17
N LYS A 100 -1.54 8.56 -7.13
CA LYS A 100 -1.29 8.31 -8.57
C LYS A 100 0.02 8.93 -9.04
N ASP A 101 0.34 10.12 -8.57
CA ASP A 101 1.62 10.78 -8.84
C ASP A 101 2.78 9.92 -8.33
N GLY A 102 2.64 9.35 -7.12
CA GLY A 102 3.62 8.41 -6.57
C GLY A 102 3.72 7.09 -7.35
N ILE A 103 2.64 6.62 -7.99
CA ILE A 103 2.67 5.41 -8.85
C ILE A 103 3.43 5.67 -10.15
N GLU A 104 3.31 6.88 -10.70
CA GLU A 104 3.98 7.28 -11.94
C GLU A 104 5.46 7.58 -11.74
N GLU A 105 5.84 8.00 -10.54
CA GLU A 105 7.21 8.29 -10.18
C GLU A 105 8.02 7.00 -9.96
N SER A 106 8.97 6.74 -10.86
CA SER A 106 9.83 5.56 -10.75
C SER A 106 10.85 5.73 -9.63
N ALA A 107 10.96 4.70 -8.78
CA ALA A 107 12.13 4.52 -7.92
C ALA A 107 13.41 4.40 -8.76
N HIS A 108 14.55 4.79 -8.18
CA HIS A 108 15.86 4.63 -8.80
C HIS A 108 16.39 3.20 -8.64
N ALA A 109 17.37 2.82 -9.47
CA ALA A 109 18.01 1.52 -9.35
C ALA A 109 18.97 1.50 -8.14
N PHE A 110 19.16 0.32 -7.53
CA PHE A 110 20.23 0.14 -6.55
C PHE A 110 21.61 0.31 -7.24
N GLY A 111 22.62 0.70 -6.46
CA GLY A 111 24.01 0.63 -6.88
C GLY A 111 24.85 1.84 -6.47
N ALA A 112 26.10 1.83 -6.94
CA ALA A 112 27.02 2.94 -6.76
C ALA A 112 26.51 4.22 -7.45
N TYR A 113 26.86 5.39 -6.90
CA TYR A 113 26.46 6.72 -7.39
C TYR A 113 24.94 6.96 -7.49
N SER A 114 24.13 6.10 -6.86
CA SER A 114 22.67 6.17 -6.94
C SER A 114 22.04 7.00 -5.81
N THR A 115 22.78 7.25 -4.71
CA THR A 115 22.26 8.06 -3.60
C THR A 115 22.25 9.55 -3.94
N PRO A 116 21.13 10.28 -3.77
CA PRO A 116 21.06 11.70 -4.05
C PRO A 116 22.04 12.53 -3.20
N ALA A 117 22.57 13.62 -3.78
CA ALA A 117 23.53 14.50 -3.11
C ALA A 117 22.99 15.08 -1.79
N ALA A 118 21.69 15.38 -1.73
CA ALA A 118 21.00 15.85 -0.53
C ALA A 118 21.14 14.91 0.69
N PHE A 119 21.35 13.61 0.46
CA PHE A 119 21.49 12.61 1.52
C PHE A 119 22.93 12.39 1.98
N LYS A 120 23.93 13.04 1.36
CA LYS A 120 25.36 12.88 1.68
C LYS A 120 25.68 12.97 3.19
N SER A 121 25.05 13.90 3.90
CA SER A 121 25.24 14.06 5.34
C SER A 121 24.65 12.89 6.15
N ILE A 122 23.51 12.35 5.71
CA ILE A 122 22.86 11.17 6.30
C ILE A 122 23.73 9.94 6.07
N GLU A 123 24.21 9.72 4.85
CA GLU A 123 25.07 8.58 4.50
C GLU A 123 26.36 8.53 5.35
N LYS A 124 27.01 9.68 5.55
CA LYS A 124 28.19 9.78 6.42
C LYS A 124 27.87 9.41 7.86
N LEU A 125 26.74 9.86 8.40
CA LEU A 125 26.31 9.48 9.75
C LEU A 125 26.01 7.99 9.85
N SER A 126 25.36 7.43 8.84
CA SER A 126 25.02 6.01 8.80
C SER A 126 26.26 5.13 8.75
N GLN A 127 27.25 5.47 7.94
CA GLN A 127 28.56 4.80 7.93
C GLN A 127 29.25 4.90 9.30
N LEU A 128 29.31 6.10 9.90
CA LEU A 128 29.91 6.28 11.22
C LEU A 128 29.17 5.51 12.32
N ARG A 129 27.83 5.41 12.24
CA ARG A 129 27.02 4.66 13.19
C ARG A 129 27.24 3.15 13.05
N ALA A 130 27.23 2.65 11.82
CA ALA A 130 27.54 1.25 11.51
C ALA A 130 28.92 0.85 12.06
N ARG A 131 29.93 1.70 11.84
CA ARG A 131 31.31 1.47 12.30
C ARG A 131 31.47 1.61 13.82
N ASN A 132 31.04 2.73 14.39
CA ASN A 132 31.47 3.13 15.74
C ASN A 132 30.48 2.75 16.84
N VAL A 133 29.19 2.65 16.51
CA VAL A 133 28.14 2.38 17.50
C VAL A 133 27.74 0.91 17.44
N PHE A 134 27.32 0.46 16.26
CA PHE A 134 26.88 -0.92 16.06
C PHE A 134 28.05 -1.88 15.92
N GLN A 135 29.20 -1.37 15.47
CA GLN A 135 30.40 -2.15 15.22
C GLN A 135 30.07 -3.37 14.36
N VAL A 136 29.37 -3.16 13.25
CA VAL A 136 28.96 -4.26 12.36
C VAL A 136 30.17 -4.91 11.70
N CYS A 137 29.97 -6.15 11.23
CA CYS A 137 30.98 -6.92 10.50
C CYS A 137 31.34 -6.28 9.15
N THR A 138 32.37 -6.81 8.48
CA THR A 138 32.73 -6.40 7.11
C THR A 138 31.81 -7.06 6.07
N MET A 139 31.87 -6.57 4.84
CA MET A 139 31.06 -7.09 3.74
C MET A 139 31.25 -8.61 3.54
N ASN A 140 32.50 -9.08 3.54
CA ASN A 140 32.80 -10.50 3.34
C ASN A 140 32.47 -11.37 4.54
N GLU A 141 32.57 -10.86 5.77
CA GLU A 141 32.10 -11.56 6.96
C GLU A 141 30.58 -11.77 6.91
N PHE A 142 29.83 -10.73 6.51
CA PHE A 142 28.39 -10.83 6.36
C PHE A 142 27.96 -11.80 5.26
N ARG A 143 28.66 -11.80 4.11
CA ARG A 143 28.43 -12.77 3.03
C ARG A 143 28.65 -14.20 3.50
N LYS A 144 29.74 -14.48 4.22
CA LYS A 144 29.99 -15.81 4.80
C LYS A 144 28.86 -16.25 5.72
N HIS A 145 28.37 -15.32 6.55
CA HIS A 145 27.27 -15.59 7.44
C HIS A 145 25.96 -15.95 6.69
N LEU A 146 25.68 -15.31 5.56
CA LEU A 146 24.52 -15.59 4.70
C LEU A 146 24.70 -16.80 3.74
N ASP A 147 25.76 -17.60 3.93
CA ASP A 147 26.18 -18.67 3.01
C ASP A 147 26.39 -18.20 1.55
N LEU A 148 26.85 -16.96 1.39
CA LEU A 148 27.22 -16.39 0.10
C LEU A 148 28.73 -16.49 -0.15
N LYS A 149 29.11 -16.64 -1.42
CA LYS A 149 30.52 -16.63 -1.83
C LYS A 149 31.15 -15.28 -1.45
N PRO A 150 32.20 -15.21 -0.63
CA PRO A 150 32.92 -13.96 -0.37
C PRO A 150 33.49 -13.39 -1.67
N PHE A 151 33.60 -12.07 -1.77
CA PHE A 151 34.27 -11.42 -2.88
C PHE A 151 35.78 -11.64 -2.78
N GLU A 152 36.42 -12.00 -3.91
CA GLU A 152 37.87 -12.21 -3.96
C GLU A 152 38.60 -10.91 -4.39
N THR A 153 37.92 -10.07 -5.17
CA THR A 153 38.42 -8.78 -5.65
C THR A 153 37.34 -7.69 -5.58
N PHE A 154 37.72 -6.42 -5.67
CA PHE A 154 36.76 -5.30 -5.76
C PHE A 154 35.94 -5.33 -7.05
N LEU A 155 36.48 -5.90 -8.14
CA LEU A 155 35.74 -6.10 -9.40
C LEU A 155 34.67 -7.20 -9.30
N ASP A 156 34.85 -8.18 -8.40
CA ASP A 156 33.79 -9.18 -8.12
C ASP A 156 32.61 -8.56 -7.35
N TRP A 157 32.88 -7.50 -6.59
CA TRP A 157 31.87 -6.76 -5.83
C TRP A 157 31.09 -5.76 -6.69
N ASN A 158 31.79 -5.05 -7.57
CA ASN A 158 31.18 -4.13 -8.51
C ASN A 158 31.94 -4.16 -9.84
N SER A 159 31.24 -4.50 -10.93
CA SER A 159 31.83 -4.62 -12.27
C SER A 159 32.34 -3.31 -12.85
N ASN A 160 31.94 -2.14 -12.31
CA ASN A 160 32.43 -0.84 -12.75
C ASN A 160 33.86 -0.59 -12.23
N PRO A 161 34.87 -0.48 -13.13
CA PRO A 161 36.27 -0.31 -12.72
C PRO A 161 36.54 0.97 -11.93
N GLU A 162 35.77 2.04 -12.16
CA GLU A 162 35.95 3.30 -11.43
C GLU A 162 35.50 3.16 -9.97
N VAL A 163 34.37 2.48 -9.74
CA VAL A 163 33.84 2.19 -8.39
C VAL A 163 34.78 1.24 -7.65
N ALA A 164 35.16 0.13 -8.30
CA ALA A 164 36.05 -0.87 -7.73
C ALA A 164 37.40 -0.26 -7.35
N LYS A 165 37.99 0.56 -8.23
CA LYS A 165 39.27 1.23 -7.97
C LYS A 165 39.18 2.25 -6.83
N ALA A 166 38.11 3.05 -6.77
CA ALA A 166 37.90 3.99 -5.68
C ALA A 166 37.79 3.28 -4.32
N ALA A 167 37.10 2.14 -4.27
CA ALA A 167 37.03 1.31 -3.07
C ALA A 167 38.38 0.65 -2.73
N GLU A 168 39.13 0.19 -3.73
CA GLU A 168 40.47 -0.38 -3.54
C GLU A 168 41.45 0.64 -2.95
N GLU A 169 41.44 1.88 -3.43
CA GLU A 169 42.27 2.97 -2.88
C GLU A 169 41.92 3.30 -1.41
N LEU A 170 40.65 3.16 -1.02
CA LEU A 170 40.18 3.44 0.34
C LEU A 170 40.42 2.28 1.31
N TYR A 171 40.13 1.04 0.89
CA TYR A 171 40.10 -0.14 1.77
C TYR A 171 41.33 -1.03 1.63
N VAL A 172 42.10 -0.89 0.55
CA VAL A 172 43.33 -1.64 0.20
C VAL A 172 43.09 -3.12 -0.09
N HIS A 173 42.26 -3.80 0.70
CA HIS A 173 41.95 -5.22 0.57
C HIS A 173 40.43 -5.44 0.69
N ILE A 174 39.88 -6.35 -0.11
CA ILE A 174 38.42 -6.58 -0.21
C ILE A 174 37.78 -6.99 1.13
N ASP A 175 38.50 -7.73 1.97
CA ASP A 175 38.01 -8.11 3.31
C ASP A 175 37.86 -6.93 4.28
N ASN A 176 38.49 -5.78 4.00
CA ASN A 176 38.35 -4.56 4.79
C ASN A 176 37.14 -3.73 4.35
N LEU A 177 36.46 -4.10 3.26
CA LEU A 177 35.28 -3.38 2.77
C LEU A 177 34.18 -3.40 3.85
N GLU A 178 33.81 -2.21 4.31
CA GLU A 178 32.78 -2.08 5.34
C GLU A 178 31.40 -2.47 4.82
N LEU A 179 30.58 -3.01 5.72
CA LEU A 179 29.26 -3.53 5.34
C LEU A 179 28.35 -2.45 4.75
N TYR A 180 28.21 -1.28 5.37
CA TYR A 180 27.27 -0.25 4.90
C TYR A 180 27.55 0.22 3.46
N PRO A 181 28.74 0.77 3.13
CA PRO A 181 29.04 1.14 1.75
C PRO A 181 29.14 -0.08 0.82
N GLY A 182 29.58 -1.23 1.34
CA GLY A 182 29.62 -2.48 0.59
C GLY A 182 28.23 -2.94 0.11
N LEU A 183 27.19 -2.79 0.94
CA LEU A 183 25.81 -3.12 0.57
C LEU A 183 25.25 -2.13 -0.47
N LEU A 184 25.39 -0.83 -0.24
CA LEU A 184 24.79 0.20 -1.10
C LEU A 184 25.39 0.25 -2.50
N ALA A 185 26.69 -0.01 -2.62
CA ALA A 185 27.41 0.00 -3.89
C ALA A 185 27.71 -1.41 -4.44
N GLU A 186 27.15 -2.48 -3.86
CA GLU A 186 27.15 -3.80 -4.51
C GLU A 186 26.42 -3.71 -5.86
N GLU A 187 26.94 -4.41 -6.86
CA GLU A 187 26.28 -4.48 -8.17
C GLU A 187 24.88 -5.09 -8.05
N SER A 188 23.91 -4.38 -8.62
CA SER A 188 22.51 -4.76 -8.62
C SER A 188 22.23 -5.96 -9.51
N LYS A 189 21.32 -6.83 -9.08
CA LYS A 189 20.86 -7.94 -9.92
C LYS A 189 20.15 -7.38 -11.16
N PRO A 190 20.33 -8.02 -12.33
CA PRO A 190 19.57 -7.64 -13.52
C PRO A 190 18.07 -7.91 -13.31
N ALA A 191 17.23 -7.02 -13.84
CA ALA A 191 15.79 -7.26 -13.93
C ALA A 191 15.53 -8.40 -14.91
N VAL A 192 14.89 -9.48 -14.44
CA VAL A 192 14.45 -10.63 -15.24
C VAL A 192 12.97 -10.90 -14.95
N PRO A 193 12.26 -11.66 -15.80
CA PRO A 193 10.87 -12.01 -15.51
C PRO A 193 10.73 -12.66 -14.12
N GLY A 194 9.84 -12.12 -13.29
CA GLY A 194 9.66 -12.54 -11.89
C GLY A 194 10.51 -11.77 -10.87
N SER A 195 11.42 -10.88 -11.32
CA SER A 195 12.07 -9.91 -10.44
C SER A 195 11.07 -8.85 -10.00
N GLY A 196 10.93 -8.68 -8.67
CA GLY A 196 10.26 -7.52 -8.08
C GLY A 196 11.27 -6.45 -7.70
N LEU A 197 11.96 -6.67 -6.58
CA LEU A 197 13.08 -5.84 -6.13
C LEU A 197 14.41 -6.36 -6.72
N CYS A 198 15.25 -5.47 -7.26
CA CYS A 198 16.53 -5.83 -7.88
C CYS A 198 17.75 -5.25 -7.10
N PRO A 199 17.96 -5.60 -5.82
CA PRO A 199 19.13 -5.13 -5.09
C PRO A 199 20.37 -5.98 -5.42
N GLY A 200 21.51 -5.63 -4.82
CA GLY A 200 22.68 -6.49 -4.76
C GLY A 200 22.38 -7.87 -4.15
N HIS A 201 23.24 -8.86 -4.41
CA HIS A 201 23.01 -10.23 -3.96
C HIS A 201 22.96 -10.35 -2.44
N THR A 202 23.82 -9.61 -1.74
CA THR A 202 23.89 -9.63 -0.28
C THR A 202 22.64 -9.04 0.34
N ILE A 203 22.20 -7.85 -0.13
CA ILE A 203 20.96 -7.23 0.32
C ILE A 203 19.77 -8.16 0.07
N GLY A 204 19.63 -8.69 -1.15
CA GLY A 204 18.50 -9.54 -1.49
C GLY A 204 18.41 -10.82 -0.66
N ARG A 205 19.55 -11.44 -0.34
CA ARG A 205 19.58 -12.63 0.53
C ARG A 205 19.23 -12.29 1.98
N GLY A 206 19.80 -11.19 2.50
CA GLY A 206 19.54 -10.73 3.86
C GLY A 206 18.07 -10.36 4.10
N ILE A 207 17.46 -9.61 3.19
CA ILE A 207 16.04 -9.24 3.29
C ILE A 207 15.15 -10.48 3.26
N LEU A 208 15.44 -11.44 2.38
CA LEU A 208 14.62 -12.65 2.28
C LEU A 208 14.68 -13.47 3.58
N ASP A 209 15.86 -13.57 4.19
CA ASP A 209 16.04 -14.28 5.46
C ASP A 209 15.29 -13.57 6.61
N ASP A 210 15.40 -12.24 6.67
CA ASP A 210 14.71 -11.42 7.67
C ASP A 210 13.19 -11.46 7.48
N ALA A 211 12.67 -11.31 6.25
CA ALA A 211 11.24 -11.37 5.96
C ALA A 211 10.62 -12.73 6.33
N VAL A 212 11.33 -13.83 6.06
CA VAL A 212 10.90 -15.17 6.48
C VAL A 212 10.87 -15.28 8.00
N SER A 213 11.90 -14.75 8.67
CA SER A 213 11.98 -14.75 10.14
C SER A 213 10.86 -13.92 10.76
N LEU A 214 10.60 -12.71 10.27
CA LEU A 214 9.52 -11.84 10.75
C LEU A 214 8.15 -12.55 10.69
N ILE A 215 7.86 -13.25 9.59
CA ILE A 215 6.59 -13.95 9.43
C ILE A 215 6.56 -15.20 10.32
N ARG A 216 7.59 -16.04 10.27
CA ARG A 216 7.60 -17.34 10.95
C ARG A 216 7.75 -17.24 12.47
N SER A 217 8.36 -16.17 12.96
CA SER A 217 8.55 -15.94 14.40
C SER A 217 7.39 -15.18 15.04
N ASP A 218 6.47 -14.60 14.27
CA ASP A 218 5.28 -13.95 14.80
C ASP A 218 4.13 -14.94 14.95
N ARG A 219 3.67 -15.15 16.18
CA ARG A 219 2.51 -16.01 16.47
C ARG A 219 1.26 -15.56 15.73
N PHE A 220 1.06 -14.25 15.55
CA PHE A 220 -0.14 -13.68 14.91
C PHE A 220 -0.16 -13.88 13.39
N LEU A 221 0.99 -14.16 12.79
CA LEU A 221 1.13 -14.50 11.36
C LEU A 221 1.26 -16.01 11.13
N THR A 222 1.31 -16.80 12.20
CA THR A 222 1.43 -18.27 12.16
C THR A 222 0.31 -18.95 12.95
N HIS A 223 0.55 -19.31 14.21
CA HIS A 223 -0.34 -20.13 15.02
C HIS A 223 -1.68 -19.45 15.34
N ASP A 224 -1.65 -18.15 15.62
CA ASP A 224 -2.82 -17.36 15.98
C ASP A 224 -3.49 -16.71 14.77
N LEU A 225 -3.00 -16.94 13.54
CA LEU A 225 -3.66 -16.50 12.30
C LEU A 225 -4.86 -17.40 11.99
N SER A 226 -5.91 -17.29 12.80
CA SER A 226 -7.09 -18.16 12.74
C SER A 226 -8.39 -17.40 12.99
N VAL A 227 -9.52 -18.05 12.66
CA VAL A 227 -10.86 -17.53 12.96
C VAL A 227 -11.12 -17.37 14.45
N TYR A 228 -10.38 -18.04 15.33
CA TYR A 228 -10.54 -17.86 16.78
C TYR A 228 -10.02 -16.49 17.22
N THR A 229 -8.87 -16.07 16.69
CA THR A 229 -8.23 -14.79 17.03
C THR A 229 -8.83 -13.63 16.24
N LEU A 230 -9.07 -13.81 14.93
CA LEU A 230 -9.51 -12.74 14.03
C LEU A 230 -11.00 -12.74 13.73
N THR A 231 -11.77 -13.70 14.24
CA THR A 231 -13.14 -14.01 13.84
C THR A 231 -13.26 -14.47 12.37
N SER A 232 -14.38 -15.09 12.01
CA SER A 232 -14.67 -15.42 10.62
C SER A 232 -14.74 -14.16 9.74
N TRP A 233 -15.20 -13.03 10.29
CA TRP A 233 -15.28 -11.77 9.56
C TRP A 233 -13.89 -11.22 9.24
N GLY A 234 -12.98 -11.19 10.23
CA GLY A 234 -11.62 -10.67 10.05
C GLY A 234 -10.78 -11.55 9.12
N MET A 235 -10.86 -12.88 9.25
CA MET A 235 -10.21 -13.80 8.32
C MET A 235 -10.68 -13.60 6.87
N ASN A 236 -11.95 -13.27 6.66
CA ASN A 236 -12.48 -13.00 5.31
C ASN A 236 -11.96 -11.68 4.72
N GLN A 237 -11.43 -10.76 5.54
CA GLN A 237 -10.82 -9.50 5.07
C GLN A 237 -9.43 -9.72 4.46
N LEU A 238 -8.75 -10.83 4.75
CA LEU A 238 -7.38 -11.13 4.27
C LEU A 238 -7.36 -11.66 2.83
N LYS A 239 -8.39 -11.38 2.04
CA LYS A 239 -8.49 -11.79 0.64
C LYS A 239 -8.02 -10.66 -0.26
N PRO A 240 -7.04 -10.91 -1.15
CA PRO A 240 -6.65 -9.91 -2.14
C PRO A 240 -7.79 -9.68 -3.12
N GLN A 241 -7.80 -8.48 -3.72
CA GLN A 241 -8.75 -8.19 -4.78
C GLN A 241 -8.52 -9.13 -5.98
N PRO A 242 -9.59 -9.67 -6.58
CA PRO A 242 -9.48 -10.38 -7.85
C PRO A 242 -8.75 -9.51 -8.88
N GLY A 243 -7.82 -10.12 -9.63
CA GLY A 243 -7.02 -9.41 -10.62
C GLY A 243 -5.78 -8.69 -10.10
N ALA A 244 -5.57 -8.56 -8.78
CA ALA A 244 -4.39 -7.90 -8.19
C ALA A 244 -3.18 -8.83 -7.95
N TYR A 245 -3.22 -10.07 -8.44
CA TYR A 245 -2.15 -11.08 -8.31
C TYR A 245 -1.66 -11.29 -6.86
N GLY A 246 -2.57 -11.23 -5.89
CA GLY A 246 -2.25 -11.39 -4.47
C GLY A 246 -1.91 -10.09 -3.74
N GLY A 247 -1.82 -8.95 -4.45
CA GLY A 247 -1.63 -7.64 -3.84
C GLY A 247 -2.79 -7.25 -2.94
N LEU A 248 -2.47 -6.87 -1.69
CA LEU A 248 -3.45 -6.45 -0.68
C LEU A 248 -3.70 -4.94 -0.65
N LEU A 249 -2.75 -4.13 -1.17
CA LEU A 249 -2.89 -2.67 -1.16
C LEU A 249 -4.09 -2.21 -1.99
N SER A 250 -4.39 -2.91 -3.10
CA SER A 250 -5.58 -2.68 -3.91
C SER A 250 -6.88 -2.80 -3.10
N THR A 251 -6.97 -3.74 -2.16
CA THR A 251 -8.12 -3.87 -1.24
C THR A 251 -8.28 -2.62 -0.39
N VAL A 252 -7.18 -2.03 0.08
CA VAL A 252 -7.22 -0.80 0.88
C VAL A 252 -7.63 0.37 0.01
N LEU A 253 -7.04 0.52 -1.18
CA LEU A 253 -7.33 1.63 -2.11
C LEU A 253 -8.80 1.68 -2.51
N PHE A 254 -9.40 0.56 -2.94
CA PHE A 254 -10.81 0.55 -3.33
C PHE A 254 -11.79 0.75 -2.17
N ARG A 255 -11.37 0.47 -0.93
CA ARG A 255 -12.23 0.67 0.26
C ARG A 255 -12.11 2.07 0.82
N ALA A 256 -10.90 2.63 0.85
CA ALA A 256 -10.63 3.94 1.41
C ALA A 256 -10.99 5.06 0.43
N LEU A 257 -10.77 4.84 -0.88
CA LEU A 257 -10.99 5.83 -1.94
C LEU A 257 -11.78 5.21 -3.09
N PRO A 258 -13.05 4.78 -2.88
CA PRO A 258 -13.83 4.02 -3.86
C PRO A 258 -14.12 4.80 -5.16
N GLY A 259 -14.10 6.14 -5.12
CA GLY A 259 -14.34 6.99 -6.28
C GLY A 259 -13.10 7.29 -7.13
N ALA A 260 -11.92 6.83 -6.71
CA ALA A 260 -10.66 7.20 -7.35
C ALA A 260 -10.19 6.26 -8.46
N TRP A 261 -10.76 5.04 -8.52
CA TRP A 261 -10.27 3.96 -9.37
C TRP A 261 -11.43 3.08 -9.86
N PRO A 262 -11.52 2.78 -11.17
CA PRO A 262 -12.39 1.70 -11.64
C PRO A 262 -11.84 0.33 -11.24
N PHE A 263 -12.70 -0.68 -11.17
CA PHE A 263 -12.39 -2.01 -10.65
C PHE A 263 -11.24 -2.73 -11.38
N ASN A 264 -11.05 -2.47 -12.67
CA ASN A 264 -10.03 -3.06 -13.53
C ASN A 264 -8.83 -2.11 -13.78
N SER A 265 -8.70 -1.01 -13.03
CA SER A 265 -7.59 -0.07 -13.17
C SER A 265 -6.27 -0.69 -12.74
N THR A 266 -5.24 -0.58 -13.58
CA THR A 266 -3.88 -0.99 -13.19
C THR A 266 -3.30 -0.12 -12.09
N TYR A 267 -3.70 1.15 -12.00
CA TYR A 267 -3.27 2.03 -10.90
C TYR A 267 -3.77 1.53 -9.53
N GLY A 268 -5.02 1.05 -9.47
CA GLY A 268 -5.59 0.50 -8.24
C GLY A 268 -5.09 -0.92 -7.93
N LEU A 269 -4.95 -1.76 -8.95
CA LEU A 269 -4.59 -3.19 -8.79
C LEU A 269 -3.09 -3.42 -8.61
N PHE A 270 -2.24 -2.58 -9.21
CA PHE A 270 -0.78 -2.73 -9.24
C PHE A 270 -0.04 -1.42 -8.90
N PRO A 271 -0.30 -0.80 -7.72
CA PRO A 271 0.24 0.52 -7.36
C PRO A 271 1.77 0.57 -7.12
N PHE A 272 2.48 -0.54 -7.27
CA PHE A 272 3.95 -0.59 -7.17
C PHE A 272 4.64 -0.75 -8.53
N TYR A 273 3.88 -0.67 -9.62
CA TYR A 273 4.42 -0.66 -10.97
C TYR A 273 3.99 0.63 -11.67
N THR A 274 4.95 1.28 -12.33
CA THR A 274 4.64 2.42 -13.20
C THR A 274 3.75 1.98 -14.36
N PRO A 275 2.94 2.88 -14.95
CA PRO A 275 2.04 2.53 -16.05
C PRO A 275 2.72 1.85 -17.25
N PRO A 276 3.93 2.27 -17.68
CA PRO A 276 4.64 1.56 -18.74
C PRO A 276 5.04 0.12 -18.33
N ALA A 277 5.58 -0.05 -17.12
CA ALA A 277 6.06 -1.35 -16.65
C ALA A 277 4.93 -2.38 -16.52
N ILE A 278 3.79 -1.98 -15.94
CA ILE A 278 2.65 -2.90 -15.81
C ILE A 278 2.03 -3.26 -17.16
N ARG A 279 2.04 -2.35 -18.13
CA ARG A 279 1.57 -2.63 -19.49
C ARG A 279 2.42 -3.71 -20.16
N GLU A 280 3.74 -3.61 -20.08
CA GLU A 280 4.65 -4.64 -20.60
C GLU A 280 4.41 -6.01 -19.94
N ILE A 281 4.22 -6.03 -18.62
CA ILE A 281 3.92 -7.26 -17.87
C ILE A 281 2.59 -7.88 -18.33
N MET A 282 1.54 -7.08 -18.49
CA MET A 282 0.22 -7.58 -18.90
C MET A 282 0.19 -8.05 -20.35
N HIS A 283 0.93 -7.37 -21.23
CA HIS A 283 1.17 -7.83 -22.61
C HIS A 283 1.85 -9.20 -22.61
N ALA A 284 2.96 -9.35 -21.88
CA ALA A 284 3.67 -10.62 -21.76
C ALA A 284 2.79 -11.75 -21.20
N ASN A 285 1.89 -11.41 -20.27
CA ASN A 285 0.94 -12.35 -19.67
C ASN A 285 -0.29 -12.65 -20.55
N LYS A 286 -0.49 -11.93 -21.66
CA LYS A 286 -1.68 -12.03 -22.54
C LYS A 286 -2.98 -11.75 -21.78
N LYS A 287 -3.01 -10.61 -21.09
CA LYS A 287 -4.15 -10.19 -20.25
C LYS A 287 -4.56 -8.74 -20.44
N GLU A 288 -3.99 -8.02 -21.41
CA GLU A 288 -4.24 -6.59 -21.60
C GLU A 288 -5.73 -6.26 -21.73
N GLU A 289 -6.50 -7.11 -22.40
CA GLU A 289 -7.93 -6.91 -22.62
C GLU A 289 -8.76 -6.89 -21.33
N LEU A 290 -8.23 -7.38 -20.22
CA LEU A 290 -8.92 -7.44 -18.92
C LEU A 290 -8.68 -6.19 -18.06
N TYR A 291 -7.75 -5.32 -18.44
CA TYR A 291 -7.29 -4.22 -17.60
C TYR A 291 -7.40 -2.87 -18.29
N ASN A 292 -7.64 -1.82 -17.50
CA ASN A 292 -7.57 -0.44 -17.94
C ASN A 292 -6.25 0.19 -17.49
N PHE A 293 -5.45 0.63 -18.45
CA PHE A 293 -4.12 1.22 -18.25
C PHE A 293 -4.12 2.76 -18.22
N GLU A 294 -5.25 3.39 -18.48
CA GLU A 294 -5.37 4.85 -18.45
C GLU A 294 -5.38 5.34 -17.00
N ARG A 295 -4.81 6.54 -16.78
CA ARG A 295 -4.89 7.20 -15.48
C ARG A 295 -6.35 7.51 -15.18
N PRO A 296 -6.97 6.91 -14.15
CA PRO A 296 -8.38 7.15 -13.86
C PRO A 296 -8.57 8.56 -13.31
N ALA A 297 -9.70 9.20 -13.59
CA ALA A 297 -10.10 10.43 -12.90
C ALA A 297 -10.48 10.13 -11.43
N SER A 298 -10.23 11.07 -10.52
CA SER A 298 -10.64 10.98 -9.11
C SER A 298 -12.00 11.63 -8.82
N ASP A 299 -12.78 11.93 -9.85
CA ASP A 299 -13.93 12.84 -9.81
C ASP A 299 -15.26 12.20 -9.38
N MET A 300 -15.28 10.90 -9.07
CA MET A 300 -16.51 10.21 -8.66
C MET A 300 -16.88 10.51 -7.20
N ALA A 301 -17.64 11.58 -6.99
CA ALA A 301 -18.18 11.92 -5.68
C ALA A 301 -19.34 10.98 -5.28
N VAL A 302 -19.17 10.22 -4.21
CA VAL A 302 -20.25 9.41 -3.62
C VAL A 302 -21.13 10.28 -2.74
N ARG A 303 -22.40 10.47 -3.12
CA ARG A 303 -23.39 11.23 -2.34
C ARG A 303 -24.42 10.30 -1.72
N GLY A 304 -24.51 10.30 -0.39
CA GLY A 304 -25.52 9.53 0.34
C GLY A 304 -26.86 10.28 0.41
N ILE A 305 -27.94 9.64 -0.05
CA ILE A 305 -29.31 10.15 0.06
C ILE A 305 -29.95 9.51 1.29
N LYS A 306 -30.60 10.33 2.14
CA LYS A 306 -31.07 9.88 3.47
C LYS A 306 -32.57 10.02 3.71
N SER A 307 -33.31 10.74 2.87
CA SER A 307 -34.77 10.89 3.02
C SER A 307 -35.51 9.88 2.16
N LEU A 308 -36.59 9.31 2.69
CA LEU A 308 -37.41 8.34 1.96
C LEU A 308 -37.94 8.91 0.64
N GLU A 309 -38.40 10.16 0.66
CA GLU A 309 -38.91 10.86 -0.52
C GLU A 309 -37.84 11.00 -1.61
N ALA A 310 -36.64 11.45 -1.26
CA ALA A 310 -35.55 11.57 -2.23
C ALA A 310 -35.13 10.20 -2.77
N CYS A 311 -35.04 9.17 -1.91
CA CYS A 311 -34.76 7.81 -2.37
C CYS A 311 -35.83 7.33 -3.37
N LYS A 312 -37.12 7.52 -3.07
CA LYS A 312 -38.22 7.13 -3.97
C LYS A 312 -38.11 7.86 -5.32
N ASN A 313 -37.90 9.17 -5.30
CA ASN A 313 -37.81 9.97 -6.53
C ASN A 313 -36.62 9.56 -7.39
N MET A 314 -35.46 9.22 -6.78
CA MET A 314 -34.33 8.67 -7.52
C MET A 314 -34.62 7.32 -8.15
N PHE A 315 -35.23 6.39 -7.41
CA PHE A 315 -35.58 5.06 -7.96
C PHE A 315 -36.58 5.14 -9.12
N LEU A 316 -37.41 6.18 -9.16
CA LEU A 316 -38.33 6.44 -10.26
C LEU A 316 -37.68 7.19 -11.42
N ASN A 317 -36.62 7.96 -11.17
CA ASN A 317 -35.87 8.69 -12.19
C ASN A 317 -34.69 7.86 -12.72
N ARG A 318 -35.01 6.93 -13.60
CA ARG A 318 -34.06 5.98 -14.21
C ARG A 318 -33.22 6.60 -15.34
N GLU A 319 -33.62 7.77 -15.85
CA GLU A 319 -32.87 8.50 -16.88
C GLU A 319 -31.62 9.17 -16.28
N ASP A 320 -31.79 9.85 -15.14
CA ASP A 320 -30.67 10.56 -14.49
C ASP A 320 -29.89 9.66 -13.52
N PHE A 321 -30.52 8.62 -12.96
CA PHE A 321 -29.93 7.75 -11.94
C PHE A 321 -29.97 6.28 -12.37
N GLN A 322 -28.88 5.83 -12.97
CA GLN A 322 -28.68 4.44 -13.39
C GLN A 322 -28.02 3.61 -12.27
N VAL A 323 -28.25 2.29 -12.27
CA VAL A 323 -27.62 1.38 -11.31
C VAL A 323 -26.13 1.20 -11.61
N LEU A 324 -25.31 1.34 -10.56
CA LEU A 324 -23.84 1.28 -10.65
C LEU A 324 -23.29 -0.04 -11.25
N TYR A 325 -24.06 -1.13 -11.18
CA TYR A 325 -23.65 -2.42 -11.70
C TYR A 325 -24.11 -2.69 -13.14
N GLY A 326 -24.80 -1.74 -13.79
CA GLY A 326 -25.35 -1.89 -15.14
C GLY A 326 -24.29 -2.33 -16.15
N HIS A 327 -23.14 -1.65 -16.17
CA HIS A 327 -22.00 -2.02 -17.04
C HIS A 327 -21.58 -3.49 -16.85
N ASN A 328 -21.30 -3.89 -15.61
CA ASN A 328 -20.79 -5.23 -15.30
C ASN A 328 -21.84 -6.32 -15.60
N ILE A 329 -23.12 -6.04 -15.33
CA ILE A 329 -24.20 -6.97 -15.68
C ILE A 329 -24.30 -7.12 -17.19
N LEU A 330 -24.28 -6.01 -17.93
CA LEU A 330 -24.32 -6.06 -19.39
C LEU A 330 -23.13 -6.86 -19.95
N GLU A 331 -21.94 -6.69 -19.38
CA GLU A 331 -20.75 -7.44 -19.77
C GLU A 331 -20.93 -8.95 -19.58
N VAL A 332 -21.34 -9.41 -18.38
CA VAL A 332 -21.49 -10.85 -18.10
C VAL A 332 -22.74 -11.49 -18.73
N THR A 333 -23.70 -10.67 -19.17
CA THR A 333 -24.94 -11.13 -19.81
C THR A 333 -24.90 -10.96 -21.33
N ASN A 334 -23.74 -10.61 -21.92
CA ASN A 334 -23.62 -10.34 -23.35
C ASN A 334 -24.66 -9.32 -23.84
N ASN A 335 -24.73 -8.21 -23.11
CA ASN A 335 -25.64 -7.08 -23.31
C ASN A 335 -27.14 -7.41 -23.15
N THR A 336 -27.49 -8.61 -22.66
CA THR A 336 -28.89 -9.01 -22.41
C THR A 336 -29.47 -8.46 -21.09
N GLY A 337 -28.64 -7.89 -20.22
CA GLY A 337 -29.09 -7.26 -18.98
C GLY A 337 -29.52 -8.28 -17.93
N SER A 338 -30.06 -7.81 -16.81
CA SER A 338 -30.65 -8.66 -15.76
C SER A 338 -32.06 -8.19 -15.45
N MET A 339 -32.93 -9.11 -15.02
CA MET A 339 -34.28 -8.78 -14.53
C MET A 339 -34.28 -7.87 -13.29
N THR A 340 -33.12 -7.69 -12.65
CA THR A 340 -32.92 -6.79 -11.51
C THR A 340 -32.38 -5.42 -11.93
N VAL A 341 -31.98 -5.25 -13.20
CA VAL A 341 -31.64 -3.93 -13.74
C VAL A 341 -32.96 -3.17 -13.93
N SER A 342 -32.96 -1.91 -13.56
CA SER A 342 -34.14 -1.04 -13.65
C SER A 342 -33.76 0.28 -14.31
N ASP A 343 -32.86 0.23 -15.29
CA ASP A 343 -32.28 1.43 -15.92
C ASP A 343 -33.06 1.81 -17.18
N ASP A 344 -33.59 0.83 -17.92
CA ASP A 344 -34.39 1.06 -19.13
C ASP A 344 -35.81 0.57 -18.89
N ALA A 345 -36.73 1.50 -18.59
CA ALA A 345 -38.13 1.17 -18.32
C ALA A 345 -38.79 0.39 -19.47
N GLN A 346 -38.47 0.67 -20.74
CA GLN A 346 -39.10 -0.01 -21.86
C GLN A 346 -38.67 -1.48 -21.95
N ARG A 347 -37.41 -1.75 -21.60
CA ARG A 347 -36.84 -3.08 -21.61
C ARG A 347 -37.16 -3.87 -20.35
N ASP A 348 -37.08 -3.22 -19.19
CA ASP A 348 -37.02 -3.87 -17.89
C ASP A 348 -38.42 -4.08 -17.28
N ASP A 349 -39.35 -3.12 -17.45
CA ASP A 349 -40.69 -3.20 -16.86
C ASP A 349 -41.51 -4.41 -17.34
N PRO A 350 -41.49 -4.81 -18.64
CA PRO A 350 -42.22 -6.00 -19.08
C PRO A 350 -41.71 -7.29 -18.42
N LEU A 351 -40.40 -7.42 -18.22
CA LEU A 351 -39.78 -8.57 -17.55
C LEU A 351 -40.11 -8.58 -16.06
N GLN A 352 -40.07 -7.40 -15.43
CA GLN A 352 -40.39 -7.24 -14.02
C GLN A 352 -41.87 -7.55 -13.74
N ASN A 353 -42.78 -7.08 -14.59
CA ASN A 353 -44.23 -7.31 -14.49
C ASN A 353 -44.62 -8.78 -14.63
N LEU A 354 -43.90 -9.55 -15.46
CA LEU A 354 -44.12 -11.00 -15.62
C LEU A 354 -43.98 -11.75 -14.28
N ILE A 355 -43.12 -11.26 -13.38
CA ILE A 355 -42.92 -11.81 -12.04
C ILE A 355 -43.83 -11.10 -11.04
N TYR A 356 -43.94 -9.78 -11.12
CA TYR A 356 -44.69 -9.00 -10.14
C TYR A 356 -46.18 -9.35 -10.10
N GLU A 357 -46.83 -9.52 -11.26
CA GLU A 357 -48.26 -9.84 -11.31
C GLU A 357 -48.63 -11.13 -10.55
N PRO A 358 -47.97 -12.29 -10.76
CA PRO A 358 -48.29 -13.50 -10.03
C PRO A 358 -48.15 -13.42 -8.50
N PHE A 359 -47.20 -12.63 -8.00
CA PHE A 359 -46.88 -12.56 -6.57
C PHE A 359 -47.61 -11.44 -5.83
N PHE A 360 -47.91 -10.32 -6.51
CA PHE A 360 -48.40 -9.09 -5.90
C PHE A 360 -49.74 -8.60 -6.47
N SER A 361 -50.48 -9.45 -7.19
CA SER A 361 -51.82 -9.11 -7.70
C SER A 361 -52.92 -9.10 -6.62
N GLY A 362 -54.01 -8.41 -6.94
CA GLY A 362 -55.20 -8.31 -6.07
C GLY A 362 -54.96 -7.43 -4.84
N ASP A 363 -55.59 -7.80 -3.71
CA ASP A 363 -55.49 -7.06 -2.44
C ASP A 363 -54.24 -7.47 -1.63
N PHE A 364 -53.12 -7.81 -2.29
CA PHE A 364 -51.93 -8.36 -1.63
C PHE A 364 -51.42 -7.49 -0.47
N GLU A 365 -51.29 -6.18 -0.67
CA GLU A 365 -50.81 -5.26 0.37
C GLU A 365 -51.76 -5.23 1.58
N GLU A 366 -53.06 -5.21 1.34
CA GLU A 366 -54.09 -5.23 2.38
C GLU A 366 -54.09 -6.57 3.11
N GLY A 367 -53.96 -7.68 2.37
CA GLY A 367 -53.85 -9.03 2.93
C GLY A 367 -52.59 -9.24 3.78
N VAL A 368 -51.44 -8.70 3.35
CA VAL A 368 -50.19 -8.73 4.14
C VAL A 368 -50.34 -7.91 5.41
N LYS A 369 -50.89 -6.70 5.31
CA LYS A 369 -51.16 -5.83 6.46
C LYS A 369 -52.08 -6.54 7.46
N ASP A 370 -53.19 -7.09 6.99
CA ASP A 370 -54.16 -7.79 7.83
C ASP A 370 -53.57 -9.04 8.46
N TYR A 371 -52.76 -9.80 7.72
CA TYR A 371 -52.04 -10.96 8.24
C TYR A 371 -51.13 -10.56 9.41
N PHE A 372 -50.25 -9.56 9.22
CA PHE A 372 -49.33 -9.14 10.26
C PHE A 372 -50.04 -8.49 11.44
N VAL A 373 -51.05 -7.65 11.22
CA VAL A 373 -51.82 -7.02 12.30
C VAL A 373 -52.53 -8.08 13.13
N SER A 374 -53.27 -8.99 12.49
CA SER A 374 -54.02 -10.04 13.19
C SER A 374 -53.10 -11.01 13.93
N HIS A 375 -52.00 -11.48 13.31
CA HIS A 375 -51.08 -12.42 13.93
C HIS A 375 -50.26 -11.77 15.04
N THR A 376 -49.84 -10.52 14.88
CA THR A 376 -49.15 -9.78 15.93
C THR A 376 -50.07 -9.58 17.12
N HIS A 377 -51.31 -9.16 16.88
CA HIS A 377 -52.30 -9.00 17.95
C HIS A 377 -52.54 -10.32 18.70
N ALA A 378 -52.83 -11.41 17.98
CA ALA A 378 -53.06 -12.72 18.58
C ALA A 378 -51.83 -13.25 19.35
N ARG A 379 -50.62 -12.96 18.87
CA ARG A 379 -49.37 -13.31 19.57
C ARG A 379 -49.16 -12.47 20.82
N ILE A 380 -49.44 -11.17 20.77
CA ILE A 380 -49.41 -10.29 21.94
C ILE A 380 -50.42 -10.80 22.97
N GLU A 381 -51.68 -11.07 22.60
CA GLU A 381 -52.68 -11.58 23.54
C GLU A 381 -52.29 -12.93 24.15
N LYS A 382 -51.69 -13.84 23.36
CA LYS A 382 -51.27 -15.15 23.83
C LYS A 382 -50.03 -15.12 24.72
N CYS A 383 -49.11 -14.20 24.46
CA CYS A 383 -47.80 -14.15 25.13
C CYS A 383 -47.66 -13.01 26.15
N ALA A 384 -48.58 -12.03 26.16
CA ALA A 384 -48.62 -11.00 27.17
C ALA A 384 -49.01 -11.64 28.51
N GLN A 385 -48.10 -11.54 29.49
CA GLN A 385 -48.48 -11.83 30.86
C GLN A 385 -49.39 -10.71 31.36
N PRO A 386 -50.53 -11.03 32.00
CA PRO A 386 -51.34 -10.01 32.63
C PRO A 386 -50.48 -9.31 33.69
N TYR A 387 -50.43 -7.98 33.65
CA TYR A 387 -49.80 -7.18 34.69
C TYR A 387 -50.53 -7.51 36.00
N GLY A 388 -49.90 -8.30 36.86
CA GLY A 388 -50.46 -8.68 38.14
C GLY A 388 -50.82 -7.40 38.88
N SER A 389 -52.04 -7.33 39.43
CA SER A 389 -52.46 -6.24 40.29
C SER A 389 -51.47 -6.12 41.44
N GLY A 390 -50.47 -5.24 41.29
CA GLY A 390 -49.58 -4.86 42.35
C GLY A 390 -50.45 -4.30 43.46
N LYS A 391 -50.54 -5.02 44.58
CA LYS A 391 -51.04 -4.45 45.82
C LYS A 391 -50.10 -3.29 46.16
N SER A 392 -50.64 -2.07 46.12
CA SER A 392 -50.02 -0.89 46.73
C SER A 392 -49.86 -1.07 48.22
#